data_AF-A0A259LKT7-F1
#
_entry.id   AF-A0A259LKT7-F1
#
_cell.length_a   1.000
_cell.length_b   1.000
_cell.length_c   1.000
_cell.angle_alpha   90.00
_cell.angle_beta   90.00
_cell.angle_gamma   90.00
#
_symmetry.space_group_name_H-M   'P 1'
#
loop_
_entity.id
_entity.type
_entity.pdbx_description
1 polymer ?
#
loop_
_entity_poly.entity_id
_entity_poly.type
_entity_poly.pdbx_seq_one_letter_code
_entity_poly.pdbx_strand_id
1 'polypeptide(L)'
;MPDQNPELGTVQATRTGIGGVVGQPRTYFSWRFAVDFSGGTLSMMDRHAGVEAVVSASRGEVELVSARPLHSINGFRAMFDLVPDDSTDPIDIRLYLRLGTQALTETWLYQYHPPAPEARPL
;
A
#
# COMPACT_ATOMS: atom_id res chain seq x y z
N MET A 1 -26.69 17.77 13.44
CA MET A 1 -26.30 17.16 12.15
C MET A 1 -25.99 15.72 12.45
N PRO A 2 -26.66 14.72 11.83
CA PRO A 2 -26.18 13.35 11.94
C PRO A 2 -24.80 13.28 11.28
N ASP A 3 -23.89 12.57 11.92
CA ASP A 3 -22.55 12.24 11.47
C ASP A 3 -22.60 11.54 10.12
N GLN A 4 -22.48 12.32 9.04
CA GLN A 4 -22.28 11.80 7.69
C GLN A 4 -20.83 11.30 7.53
N ASN A 5 -20.38 10.38 8.39
CA ASN A 5 -19.14 9.67 8.10
C ASN A 5 -19.50 8.53 7.17
N PRO A 6 -19.28 8.64 5.84
CA PRO A 6 -19.48 7.50 4.96
C PRO A 6 -18.63 6.35 5.49
N GLU A 7 -19.22 5.16 5.58
CA GLU A 7 -18.52 3.97 6.06
C GLU A 7 -17.24 3.81 5.22
N LEU A 8 -16.07 3.86 5.88
CA LEU A 8 -14.78 3.76 5.20
C LEU A 8 -14.48 2.29 4.90
N GLY A 9 -13.79 2.03 3.80
CA GLY A 9 -13.21 0.72 3.56
C GLY A 9 -12.14 0.39 4.60
N THR A 10 -12.04 -0.89 4.97
CA THR A 10 -11.11 -1.39 5.98
C THR A 10 -10.14 -2.39 5.38
N VAL A 11 -8.99 -2.54 6.02
CA VAL A 11 -7.95 -3.49 5.62
C VAL A 11 -8.44 -4.91 5.85
N GLN A 12 -8.43 -5.72 4.80
CA GLN A 12 -8.79 -7.13 4.85
C GLN A 12 -7.57 -8.04 4.96
N ALA A 13 -6.47 -7.65 4.32
CA ALA A 13 -5.24 -8.43 4.35
C ALA A 13 -4.02 -7.56 4.01
N THR A 14 -2.90 -7.90 4.62
CA THR A 14 -1.57 -7.37 4.30
C THR A 14 -0.67 -8.53 3.90
N ARG A 15 0.00 -8.41 2.75
CA ARG A 15 1.02 -9.36 2.29
C ARG A 15 2.28 -8.60 1.95
N THR A 16 3.43 -9.19 2.25
CA THR A 16 4.72 -8.56 2.00
C THR A 16 5.72 -9.55 1.43
N GLY A 17 6.77 -9.05 0.79
CA GLY A 17 7.83 -9.89 0.24
C GLY A 17 8.83 -9.10 -0.60
N ILE A 18 9.68 -9.80 -1.34
CA ILE A 18 10.68 -9.16 -2.19
C ILE A 18 10.00 -8.38 -3.32
N GLY A 19 10.39 -7.12 -3.49
CA GLY A 19 9.90 -6.21 -4.52
C GLY A 19 10.52 -6.42 -5.89
N GLY A 20 10.32 -5.43 -6.77
CA GLY A 20 10.76 -5.42 -8.16
C GLY A 20 9.66 -5.75 -9.17
N VAL A 21 9.94 -5.44 -10.43
CA VAL A 21 9.03 -5.70 -11.55
C VAL A 21 9.19 -7.13 -12.04
N VAL A 22 8.08 -7.85 -12.19
CA VAL A 22 8.09 -9.23 -12.67
C VAL A 22 8.71 -9.29 -14.07
N GLY A 23 9.68 -10.19 -14.25
CA GLY A 23 10.39 -10.37 -15.52
C GLY A 23 11.54 -9.38 -15.76
N GLN A 24 11.80 -8.45 -14.84
CA GLN A 24 12.97 -7.58 -14.87
C GLN A 24 14.01 -8.06 -13.83
N PRO A 25 15.31 -8.07 -14.17
CA PRO A 25 16.34 -8.33 -13.17
C PRO A 25 16.30 -7.22 -12.12
N ARG A 26 16.43 -7.60 -10.85
CA ARG A 26 16.54 -6.63 -9.76
C ARG A 26 17.95 -6.05 -9.75
N THR A 27 18.04 -4.73 -9.70
CA THR A 27 19.31 -3.99 -9.62
C THR A 27 19.58 -3.48 -8.20
N TYR A 28 18.55 -3.43 -7.36
CA TYR A 28 18.62 -3.08 -5.94
C TYR A 28 17.53 -3.84 -5.15
N PHE A 29 17.69 -3.88 -3.84
CA PHE A 29 16.70 -4.47 -2.94
C PHE A 29 15.53 -3.51 -2.72
N SER A 30 14.31 -4.02 -2.86
CA SER A 30 13.10 -3.36 -2.40
C SER A 30 12.17 -4.38 -1.74
N TRP A 31 11.31 -3.91 -0.85
CA TRP A 31 10.32 -4.74 -0.15
C TRP A 31 8.91 -4.32 -0.56
N ARG A 32 8.16 -5.26 -1.14
CA ARG A 32 6.79 -5.03 -1.60
C ARG A 32 5.80 -5.20 -0.48
N PHE A 33 4.81 -4.32 -0.47
CA PHE A 33 3.59 -4.43 0.30
C PHE A 33 2.40 -4.53 -0.65
N ALA A 34 1.49 -5.47 -0.36
CA ALA A 34 0.20 -5.61 -1.02
C ALA A 34 -0.89 -5.58 0.06
N VAL A 35 -1.67 -4.51 0.10
CA VAL A 35 -2.70 -4.28 1.10
C VAL A 35 -4.06 -4.27 0.44
N ASP A 36 -4.93 -5.16 0.89
CA ASP A 36 -6.29 -5.35 0.40
C ASP A 36 -7.27 -4.56 1.24
N PHE A 37 -8.10 -3.74 0.60
CA PHE A 37 -9.17 -2.96 1.23
C PHE A 37 -10.52 -3.37 0.65
N SER A 38 -11.55 -3.47 1.49
CA SER A 38 -12.93 -3.64 1.07
C SER A 38 -13.90 -2.95 2.05
N GLY A 39 -15.18 -2.92 1.70
CA GLY A 39 -16.21 -2.23 2.48
C GLY A 39 -16.35 -0.76 2.12
N GLY A 40 -17.30 -0.09 2.76
CA GLY A 40 -17.62 1.29 2.47
C GLY A 40 -18.06 1.51 1.02
N THR A 41 -17.63 2.63 0.42
CA THR A 41 -17.95 2.95 -0.98
C THR A 41 -17.17 2.12 -1.99
N LEU A 42 -16.12 1.39 -1.58
CA LEU A 42 -15.24 0.64 -2.50
C LEU A 42 -15.98 -0.45 -3.28
N SER A 43 -16.98 -1.10 -2.68
CA SER A 43 -17.74 -2.19 -3.33
C SER A 43 -18.61 -1.72 -4.48
N MET A 44 -18.88 -0.41 -4.56
CA MET A 44 -19.73 0.21 -5.58
C MET A 44 -18.90 0.92 -6.66
N MET A 45 -17.58 0.97 -6.52
CA MET A 45 -16.71 1.70 -7.45
C MET A 45 -16.44 0.90 -8.72
N ASP A 46 -16.47 1.62 -9.85
CA ASP A 46 -16.02 1.08 -11.12
C ASP A 46 -14.51 0.82 -11.12
N ARG A 47 -14.06 -0.11 -11.96
CA ARG A 47 -12.64 -0.44 -12.15
C ARG A 47 -11.77 0.73 -12.60
N HIS A 48 -12.37 1.77 -13.18
CA HIS A 48 -11.72 2.98 -13.67
C HIS A 48 -12.06 4.21 -12.82
N ALA A 49 -12.54 4.02 -11.59
CA ALA A 49 -12.98 5.12 -10.73
C ALA A 49 -11.87 6.13 -10.36
N GLY A 50 -10.60 5.88 -10.71
CA GLY A 50 -9.50 6.79 -10.40
C GLY A 50 -9.06 6.73 -8.95
N VAL A 51 -9.22 5.56 -8.30
CA VAL A 51 -8.78 5.33 -6.92
C VAL A 51 -7.25 5.39 -6.86
N GLU A 52 -6.72 6.21 -5.96
CA GLU A 52 -5.29 6.39 -5.74
C GLU A 52 -4.88 5.79 -4.38
N ALA A 53 -3.76 5.09 -4.35
CA ALA A 53 -3.08 4.73 -3.10
C ALA A 53 -2.16 5.87 -2.69
N VAL A 54 -2.41 6.47 -1.53
CA VAL A 54 -1.52 7.48 -0.94
C VAL A 54 -0.65 6.80 0.08
N VAL A 55 0.65 6.73 -0.21
CA VAL A 55 1.65 6.10 0.65
C VAL A 55 2.62 7.15 1.16
N SER A 56 2.96 7.08 2.44
CA SER A 56 4.11 7.79 3.00
C SER A 56 4.93 6.86 3.88
N ALA A 57 6.25 7.08 3.88
CA ALA A 57 7.21 6.39 4.74
C ALA A 57 8.04 7.43 5.50
N SER A 58 8.44 7.11 6.73
CA SER A 58 9.29 8.01 7.52
C SER A 58 10.71 8.17 6.96
N ARG A 59 11.18 7.16 6.21
CA ARG A 59 12.50 7.09 5.56
C ARG A 59 12.47 6.07 4.41
N GLY A 60 13.51 6.08 3.58
CA GLY A 60 13.57 5.29 2.35
C GLY A 60 12.75 5.90 1.20
N GLU A 61 12.69 5.19 0.08
CA GLU A 61 11.98 5.61 -1.13
C GLU A 61 10.80 4.66 -1.43
N VAL A 62 9.62 5.25 -1.67
CA VAL A 62 8.43 4.50 -2.08
C VAL A 62 8.30 4.56 -3.59
N GLU A 63 8.22 3.39 -4.21
CA GLU A 63 8.13 3.24 -5.66
C GLU A 63 7.01 2.28 -6.07
N LEU A 64 6.73 2.19 -7.38
CA LEU A 64 5.79 1.22 -7.96
C LEU A 64 4.38 1.24 -7.33
N VAL A 65 3.96 2.41 -6.83
CA VAL A 65 2.66 2.60 -6.19
C VAL A 65 1.53 2.37 -7.20
N SER A 66 0.56 1.55 -6.80
CA SER A 66 -0.66 1.34 -7.58
C SER A 66 -1.84 0.96 -6.68
N ALA A 67 -3.04 1.35 -7.07
CA ALA A 67 -4.28 0.82 -6.55
C ALA A 67 -5.04 0.16 -7.69
N ARG A 68 -5.38 -1.12 -7.55
CA ARG A 68 -6.08 -1.89 -8.59
C ARG A 68 -7.31 -2.57 -8.01
N PRO A 69 -8.43 -2.63 -8.75
CA PRO A 69 -9.61 -3.39 -8.33
C PRO A 69 -9.25 -4.86 -8.06
N LEU A 70 -9.82 -5.41 -6.99
CA LEU A 70 -9.68 -6.82 -6.60
C LEU A 70 -11.07 -7.44 -6.42
N HIS A 71 -11.53 -8.10 -7.48
CA HIS A 71 -12.90 -8.63 -7.58
C HIS A 71 -13.23 -9.67 -6.51
N SER A 72 -12.26 -10.49 -6.09
CA SER A 72 -12.47 -11.54 -5.09
C SER A 72 -12.91 -11.05 -3.71
N ILE A 73 -12.73 -9.76 -3.42
CA ILE A 73 -13.16 -9.13 -2.16
C ILE A 73 -14.09 -7.94 -2.38
N ASN A 74 -14.57 -7.71 -3.62
CA ASN A 74 -15.31 -6.52 -4.02
C ASN A 74 -14.66 -5.23 -3.51
N GLY A 75 -13.35 -5.09 -3.76
CA GLY A 75 -12.55 -4.01 -3.20
C GLY A 75 -11.34 -3.67 -4.06
N PHE A 76 -10.28 -3.16 -3.43
CA PHE A 76 -9.06 -2.73 -4.10
C PHE A 76 -7.82 -3.29 -3.40
N ARG A 77 -6.80 -3.58 -4.19
CA ARG A 77 -5.44 -3.87 -3.73
C ARG A 77 -4.54 -2.67 -4.00
N ALA A 78 -4.02 -2.09 -2.95
CA ALA A 78 -2.88 -1.18 -3.01
C ALA A 78 -1.58 -1.99 -3.04
N MET A 79 -0.65 -1.64 -3.92
CA MET A 79 0.69 -2.17 -3.93
C MET A 79 1.70 -1.04 -4.02
N PHE A 80 2.82 -1.19 -3.33
CA PHE A 80 3.99 -0.34 -3.46
C PHE A 80 5.22 -1.12 -3.02
N ASP A 81 6.38 -0.68 -3.49
CA ASP A 81 7.66 -1.18 -3.02
C ASP A 81 8.33 -0.08 -2.19
N LEU A 82 9.02 -0.49 -1.13
CA LEU A 82 9.84 0.36 -0.29
C LEU A 82 11.30 -0.02 -0.50
N VAL A 83 12.12 0.94 -0.93
CA VAL A 83 13.57 0.86 -0.94
C VAL A 83 14.06 1.44 0.39
N PRO A 84 14.49 0.62 1.37
CA PRO A 84 15.05 1.14 2.60
C PRO A 84 16.43 1.74 2.34
N ASP A 85 16.80 2.75 3.13
CA ASP A 85 18.19 3.20 3.20
C ASP A 85 19.07 2.16 3.94
N ASP A 86 20.32 2.51 4.27
CA ASP A 86 21.27 1.57 4.89
C ASP A 86 21.05 1.33 6.40
N SER A 87 20.22 2.12 7.09
CA SER A 87 19.92 1.88 8.51
C SER A 87 18.96 0.70 8.69
N THR A 88 19.10 0.01 9.82
CA THR A 88 18.22 -1.08 10.27
C THR A 88 17.09 -0.62 11.20
N ASP A 89 17.01 0.68 11.47
CA ASP A 89 15.98 1.25 12.32
C ASP A 89 14.58 1.04 11.71
N PRO A 90 13.52 0.97 12.52
CA PRO A 90 12.18 0.80 12.00
C PRO A 90 11.76 1.93 11.04
N ILE A 91 10.98 1.56 10.01
CA ILE A 91 10.37 2.49 9.04
C ILE A 91 8.87 2.50 9.28
N ASP A 92 8.32 3.65 9.64
CA ASP A 92 6.88 3.83 9.80
C ASP A 92 6.26 4.14 8.44
N ILE A 93 5.21 3.41 8.09
CA ILE A 93 4.53 3.49 6.80
C ILE A 93 3.05 3.77 7.04
N ARG A 94 2.50 4.69 6.24
CA ARG A 94 1.08 5.03 6.21
C ARG A 94 0.54 4.80 4.81
N LEU A 95 -0.63 4.18 4.72
CA LEU A 95 -1.34 3.97 3.45
C LEU A 95 -2.84 4.18 3.65
N TYR A 96 -3.47 4.86 2.70
CA TYR A 96 -4.93 4.87 2.55
C TYR A 96 -5.30 5.02 1.07
N LEU A 97 -6.54 4.67 0.72
CA LEU A 97 -7.09 4.90 -0.60
C LEU A 97 -7.89 6.20 -0.62
N ARG A 98 -7.79 6.96 -1.72
CA ARG A 98 -8.59 8.17 -1.94
C ARG A 98 -9.15 8.23 -3.35
N LEU A 99 -10.17 9.06 -3.51
CA LEU A 99 -10.66 9.55 -4.80
C LEU A 99 -10.63 11.08 -4.78
N GLY A 100 -9.78 11.68 -5.62
CA GLY A 100 -9.54 13.13 -5.58
C GLY A 100 -9.03 13.55 -4.21
N THR A 101 -9.83 14.34 -3.48
CA THR A 101 -9.51 14.80 -2.11
C THR A 101 -10.16 13.97 -1.02
N GLN A 102 -11.05 13.03 -1.35
CA GLN A 102 -11.82 12.27 -0.38
C GLN A 102 -11.14 10.94 -0.05
N ALA A 103 -10.86 10.72 1.24
CA ALA A 103 -10.43 9.42 1.73
C ALA A 103 -11.58 8.39 1.62
N LEU A 104 -11.24 7.20 1.16
CA LEU A 104 -12.18 6.08 0.97
C LEU A 104 -12.01 4.98 2.00
N THR A 105 -10.85 4.93 2.66
CA THR A 105 -10.50 3.89 3.63
C THR A 105 -10.01 4.50 4.92
N GLU A 106 -9.93 3.65 5.95
CA GLU A 106 -9.05 3.92 7.07
C GLU A 106 -7.58 4.07 6.63
N THR A 107 -6.75 4.60 7.52
CA THR A 107 -5.30 4.61 7.33
C THR A 107 -4.70 3.34 7.90
N TRP A 108 -4.13 2.52 7.02
CA TRP A 108 -3.25 1.41 7.41
C TRP A 108 -1.92 1.98 7.91
N LEU A 109 -1.54 1.60 9.13
CA LEU A 109 -0.25 1.92 9.74
C LEU A 109 0.57 0.64 9.86
N TYR A 110 1.84 0.70 9.48
CA TYR A 110 2.74 -0.44 9.55
C TYR A 110 4.15 0.02 9.90
N GLN A 111 4.84 -0.76 10.72
CA GLN A 111 6.24 -0.55 11.04
C GLN A 111 7.07 -1.67 10.41
N TYR A 112 7.93 -1.32 9.45
CA TYR A 112 8.81 -2.25 8.76
C TYR A 112 10.21 -2.23 9.36
N HIS A 113 10.76 -3.41 9.65
CA HIS A 113 12.13 -3.57 10.11
C HIS A 113 12.98 -4.10 8.95
N PRO A 114 13.76 -3.24 8.28
CA PRO A 114 14.56 -3.68 7.15
C PRO A 114 15.67 -4.62 7.62
N PRO A 115 15.99 -5.68 6.86
CA PRO A 115 17.20 -6.46 7.13
C PRO A 115 18.45 -5.59 6.94
N ALA A 116 19.54 -5.99 7.60
CA ALA A 116 20.84 -5.37 7.42
C ALA A 116 21.24 -5.37 5.93
N PRO A 117 21.96 -4.34 5.44
CA PRO A 117 22.34 -4.21 4.02
C PRO A 117 22.93 -5.49 3.42
N GLU A 118 23.81 -6.16 4.14
CA GLU A 118 24.49 -7.40 3.74
C GLU A 118 23.56 -8.63 3.65
N ALA A 119 22.38 -8.58 4.28
CA ALA A 119 21.40 -9.65 4.29
C ALA A 119 20.26 -9.43 3.28
N ARG A 120 20.32 -8.35 2.49
CA ARG A 120 19.30 -8.01 1.48
C ARG A 120 19.53 -8.82 0.20
N PRO A 121 18.57 -9.68 -0.21
CA PRO A 121 18.69 -10.41 -1.47
C PRO A 121 18.53 -9.48 -2.67
N LEU A 122 19.33 -9.71 -3.71
CA LEU A 122 19.10 -9.16 -5.05
C LEU A 122 18.31 -10.18 -5.88
#